data_AF-A0A1D9QHY2-F1
#
_entry.id   AF-A0A1D9QHY2-F1
#
_cell.length_a   1.000
_cell.length_b   1.000
_cell.length_c   1.000
_cell.angle_alpha   90.00
_cell.angle_beta   90.00
_cell.angle_gamma   90.00
#
_symmetry.space_group_name_H-M   'P 1'
#
loop_
_entity.id
_entity.type
_entity.pdbx_description
1 polymer ?
#
loop_
_entity_poly.entity_id
_entity_poly.type
_entity_poly.pdbx_seq_one_letter_code
_entity_poly.pdbx_strand_id
1 'polypeptide(L)'
;MVNFYPSQIGSIFVTPLSYTTSPFKLFLGDLWLVLINLGYLLNVFRPRTPALSNDLCELSFTWMNYRDLTLHAFLIVLQLLFLLSIPIWILMPVWAVFAGFTAFWLFNYSICYILNGPRSARTYRSACEHAQGRTQHAKERWLYLNGVCTGRHWLKGSVNRLAITFGRPVMGIHNRTNGLIFDLIECVIQRSFDYATTDIRIAYRILKGDLYNTSVERVILICHSQGGIEASIMIDRLLAEIPQDLVRKLEVYTFGNAANHFNNPHLRREYQRAALAKPASPAAGSNNPADPLTNQEMNGKSIPHIEHHAHTFEIVSRIGILHFAKIQNDDNFAARYMGRIFEVEATGHMFVQHYLDTMFPLDPRWRERLLDISQGSGKGPDGDTQPGLAVKDAGFMKRMVEREGRVAPGNKLGREGWEVSITDPEGIEYGLVGGMTRVRVKNLSRLRLYLNGRIPEERR
;
A
#
# COMPACT_ATOMS: atom_id res chain seq x y z
N MET A 1 -13.17 5.70 14.83
CA MET A 1 -11.84 6.22 15.22
C MET A 1 -10.82 6.26 14.05
N VAL A 2 -9.87 7.20 14.04
CA VAL A 2 -8.60 7.11 13.25
C VAL A 2 -7.44 7.15 14.23
N ASN A 3 -6.47 6.25 14.10
CA ASN A 3 -5.21 6.34 14.83
C ASN A 3 -4.12 6.81 13.88
N PHE A 4 -3.31 7.76 14.33
CA PHE A 4 -2.18 8.26 13.56
C PHE A 4 -0.89 7.89 14.27
N TYR A 5 0.01 7.23 13.55
CA TYR A 5 1.34 6.95 14.04
C TYR A 5 2.37 7.63 13.13
N PRO A 6 3.25 8.49 13.66
CA PRO A 6 4.29 9.16 12.92
C PRO A 6 5.40 8.17 12.55
N SER A 7 6.27 8.61 11.64
CA SER A 7 7.39 7.80 11.20
C SER A 7 8.30 7.46 12.37
N GLN A 8 8.84 6.25 12.35
CA GLN A 8 9.96 5.89 13.20
C GLN A 8 11.19 6.74 12.80
N ILE A 9 12.00 7.13 13.78
CA ILE A 9 13.28 7.82 13.55
C ILE A 9 14.35 6.78 13.14
N GLY A 10 14.24 5.58 13.72
CA GLY A 10 15.19 4.49 13.56
C GLY A 10 16.21 4.48 14.70
N SER A 11 16.60 3.29 15.15
CA SER A 11 17.54 3.08 16.24
C SER A 11 18.89 2.56 15.72
N ILE A 12 19.90 2.57 16.60
CA ILE A 12 21.20 1.92 16.35
C ILE A 12 21.04 0.40 16.26
N PHE A 13 19.97 -0.15 16.84
CA PHE A 13 19.68 -1.58 16.79
C PHE A 13 19.34 -2.02 15.36
N VAL A 14 19.90 -3.17 14.99
CA VAL A 14 19.88 -3.72 13.65
C VAL A 14 18.93 -4.90 13.64
N THR A 15 17.83 -4.80 12.89
CA THR A 15 17.05 -5.99 12.48
C THR A 15 16.63 -5.88 11.02
N PRO A 16 17.47 -6.30 10.07
CA PRO A 16 16.97 -6.87 8.85
C PRO A 16 16.39 -8.25 9.19
N LEU A 17 15.05 -8.38 9.24
CA LEU A 17 14.42 -9.64 9.63
C LEU A 17 15.02 -10.84 8.88
N SER A 18 15.25 -10.72 7.56
CA SER A 18 15.85 -11.75 6.70
C SER A 18 17.38 -11.91 6.81
N TYR A 19 18.14 -10.86 7.16
CA TYR A 19 19.62 -10.90 7.17
C TYR A 19 20.24 -11.07 8.57
N THR A 20 19.51 -10.79 9.66
CA THR A 20 20.00 -11.01 11.04
C THR A 20 19.33 -12.18 11.76
N THR A 21 18.21 -12.70 11.25
CA THR A 21 17.47 -13.81 11.87
C THR A 21 17.34 -14.96 10.88
N SER A 22 17.33 -16.20 11.38
CA SER A 22 17.07 -17.37 10.54
C SER A 22 15.73 -17.23 9.79
N PRO A 23 15.71 -17.32 8.44
CA PRO A 23 14.48 -17.23 7.65
C PRO A 23 13.41 -18.23 8.08
N PHE A 24 13.81 -19.41 8.57
CA PHE A 24 12.87 -20.42 9.06
C PHE A 24 12.18 -19.99 10.36
N LYS A 25 12.89 -19.29 11.26
CA LYS A 25 12.26 -18.73 12.47
C LYS A 25 11.26 -17.63 12.12
N LEU A 26 11.58 -16.79 11.14
CA LEU A 26 10.65 -15.78 10.62
C LEU A 26 9.40 -16.43 10.02
N PHE A 27 9.61 -17.48 9.23
CA PHE A 27 8.51 -18.24 8.62
C PHE A 27 7.56 -18.83 9.67
N LEU A 28 8.11 -19.44 10.73
CA LEU A 28 7.29 -19.95 11.84
C LEU A 28 6.59 -18.83 12.61
N GLY A 29 7.26 -17.69 12.83
CA GLY A 29 6.66 -16.51 13.43
C GLY A 29 5.51 -15.94 12.59
N ASP A 30 5.71 -15.84 11.28
CA ASP A 30 4.70 -15.39 10.32
C ASP A 30 3.50 -16.34 10.27
N LEU A 31 3.75 -17.65 10.27
CA LEU A 31 2.69 -18.67 10.34
C LEU A 31 1.88 -18.53 11.63
N TRP A 32 2.57 -18.34 12.77
CA TRP A 32 1.92 -18.10 14.05
C TRP A 32 1.07 -16.82 14.06
N LEU A 33 1.55 -15.74 13.45
CA LEU A 33 0.79 -14.50 13.30
C LEU A 33 -0.47 -14.69 12.45
N VAL A 34 -0.38 -15.46 11.36
CA VAL A 34 -1.54 -15.81 10.54
C VAL A 34 -2.55 -16.61 11.36
N LEU A 35 -2.11 -17.58 12.17
CA LEU A 35 -2.99 -18.38 13.01
C LEU A 35 -3.72 -17.54 14.07
N ILE A 36 -3.02 -16.64 14.77
CA ILE A 36 -3.65 -15.75 15.76
C ILE A 36 -4.69 -14.83 15.12
N ASN A 37 -4.41 -14.34 13.90
CA ASN A 37 -5.28 -13.39 13.21
C ASN A 37 -6.30 -14.06 12.28
N LEU A 38 -6.42 -15.40 12.32
CA LEU A 38 -7.30 -16.16 11.43
C LEU A 38 -8.78 -15.75 11.59
N GLY A 39 -9.19 -15.34 12.79
CA GLY A 39 -10.54 -14.82 13.04
C GLY A 39 -10.91 -13.59 12.20
N TYR A 40 -9.92 -12.81 11.75
CA TYR A 40 -10.12 -11.65 10.87
C TYR A 40 -10.19 -12.02 9.38
N LEU A 41 -9.97 -13.29 9.00
CA LEU A 41 -10.02 -13.74 7.61
C LEU A 41 -11.40 -13.50 6.97
N LEU A 42 -12.48 -13.71 7.74
CA LEU A 42 -13.85 -13.46 7.26
C LEU A 42 -14.12 -11.97 7.00
N ASN A 43 -13.35 -11.07 7.61
CA ASN A 43 -13.48 -9.63 7.39
C ASN A 43 -12.83 -9.17 6.09
N VAL A 44 -12.07 -10.02 5.38
CA VAL A 44 -11.55 -9.70 4.04
C VAL A 44 -12.69 -9.40 3.07
N PHE A 45 -13.83 -10.09 3.22
CA PHE A 45 -15.01 -9.98 2.38
C PHE A 45 -16.08 -9.01 2.94
N ARG A 46 -15.77 -8.28 4.02
CA ARG A 46 -16.66 -7.30 4.67
C ARG A 46 -16.01 -5.92 4.60
N PRO A 47 -16.74 -4.81 4.38
CA PRO A 47 -18.19 -4.75 4.36
C PRO A 47 -18.74 -4.92 2.93
N ARG A 48 -19.85 -5.66 2.82
CA ARG A 48 -20.58 -5.83 1.55
C ARG A 48 -21.30 -4.54 1.12
N THR A 49 -21.38 -3.55 2.01
CA THR A 49 -22.06 -2.26 1.81
C THR A 49 -21.38 -1.15 2.63
N PRO A 50 -21.41 0.11 2.17
CA PRO A 50 -21.95 0.55 0.90
C PRO A 50 -20.92 0.41 -0.23
N ALA A 51 -21.36 -0.13 -1.36
CA ALA A 51 -20.62 -0.09 -2.63
C ALA A 51 -20.62 1.36 -3.16
N LEU A 52 -19.81 2.22 -2.55
CA LEU A 52 -19.81 3.67 -2.82
C LEU A 52 -19.40 4.01 -4.26
N SER A 53 -18.70 3.09 -4.94
CA SER A 53 -18.13 3.20 -6.29
C SER A 53 -18.80 2.33 -7.39
N ASN A 54 -19.99 1.77 -7.15
CA ASN A 54 -20.78 0.98 -8.14
C ASN A 54 -19.94 -0.06 -8.91
N ASP A 55 -19.83 0.00 -10.24
CA ASP A 55 -19.13 -0.99 -11.09
C ASP A 55 -17.62 -1.04 -10.82
N LEU A 56 -17.04 0.04 -10.30
CA LEU A 56 -15.65 0.10 -9.87
C LEU A 56 -15.43 -0.43 -8.45
N CYS A 57 -16.50 -0.81 -7.74
CA CYS A 57 -16.35 -1.55 -6.50
C CYS A 57 -15.80 -2.95 -6.76
N GLU A 58 -15.04 -3.40 -5.78
CA GLU A 58 -14.24 -4.63 -5.79
C GLU A 58 -15.03 -5.91 -6.08
N LEU A 59 -16.26 -6.01 -5.59
CA LEU A 59 -17.17 -7.13 -5.84
C LEU A 59 -18.48 -6.65 -6.47
N SER A 60 -18.43 -5.61 -7.31
CA SER A 60 -19.60 -5.16 -8.06
C SER A 60 -20.21 -6.32 -8.86
N PHE A 61 -21.53 -6.34 -9.01
CA PHE A 61 -22.27 -7.41 -9.71
C PHE A 61 -22.06 -7.33 -11.24
N THR A 62 -20.81 -7.44 -11.69
CA THR A 62 -20.45 -7.58 -13.10
C THR A 62 -20.21 -9.04 -13.42
N TRP A 63 -20.51 -9.45 -14.65
CA TRP A 63 -20.24 -10.81 -15.11
C TRP A 63 -18.75 -11.19 -14.97
N MET A 64 -17.85 -10.22 -15.18
CA MET A 64 -16.41 -10.43 -15.05
C MET A 64 -16.00 -10.69 -13.59
N ASN A 65 -16.52 -9.92 -12.63
CA ASN A 65 -16.29 -10.18 -11.20
C ASN A 65 -16.87 -11.53 -10.76
N TYR A 66 -18.08 -11.86 -11.21
CA TYR A 66 -18.71 -13.15 -10.89
C TYR A 66 -17.86 -14.32 -11.41
N ARG A 67 -17.46 -14.26 -12.68
CA ARG A 67 -16.57 -15.27 -13.28
C ARG A 67 -15.28 -15.41 -12.50
N ASP A 68 -14.59 -14.31 -12.21
CA ASP A 68 -13.30 -14.35 -11.52
C ASP A 68 -13.46 -14.88 -10.09
N LEU A 69 -14.53 -14.50 -9.38
CA LEU A 69 -14.88 -15.04 -8.06
C LEU A 69 -15.16 -16.55 -8.11
N THR A 70 -15.91 -17.03 -9.10
CA THR A 70 -16.18 -18.46 -9.30
C THR A 70 -14.90 -19.25 -9.59
N LEU A 71 -14.02 -18.72 -10.44
CA LEU A 71 -12.73 -19.35 -10.73
C LEU A 71 -11.85 -19.41 -9.48
N HIS A 72 -11.81 -18.35 -8.67
CA HIS A 72 -11.10 -18.38 -7.39
C HIS A 72 -11.71 -19.36 -6.38
N ALA A 73 -13.03 -19.47 -6.30
CA ALA A 73 -13.70 -20.46 -5.45
C ALA A 73 -13.33 -21.90 -5.87
N PHE A 74 -13.31 -22.16 -7.18
CA PHE A 74 -12.87 -23.44 -7.72
C PHE A 74 -11.39 -23.72 -7.43
N LEU A 75 -10.52 -22.71 -7.61
CA LEU A 75 -9.10 -22.82 -7.26
C LEU A 75 -8.89 -23.13 -5.78
N ILE A 76 -9.66 -22.53 -4.87
CA ILE A 76 -9.55 -22.81 -3.43
C ILE A 76 -9.82 -24.30 -3.17
N VAL A 77 -10.91 -24.86 -3.70
CA VAL A 77 -11.24 -26.28 -3.52
C VAL A 77 -10.16 -27.17 -4.13
N LEU A 78 -9.76 -26.89 -5.37
CA LEU A 78 -8.74 -27.64 -6.09
C LEU A 78 -7.39 -27.66 -5.33
N GLN A 79 -6.95 -26.50 -4.84
CA GLN A 79 -5.68 -26.33 -4.14
C GLN A 79 -5.70 -26.98 -2.76
N LEU A 80 -6.81 -26.87 -2.02
CA LEU A 80 -6.97 -27.56 -0.74
C LEU A 80 -6.96 -29.07 -0.90
N LEU A 81 -7.66 -29.62 -1.90
CA LEU A 81 -7.62 -31.05 -2.20
C LEU A 81 -6.21 -31.52 -2.56
N PHE A 82 -5.48 -30.73 -3.35
CA PHE A 82 -4.08 -31.03 -3.67
C PHE A 82 -3.19 -31.03 -2.42
N LEU A 83 -3.28 -30.01 -1.56
CA LEU A 83 -2.50 -29.96 -0.31
C LEU A 83 -2.83 -31.12 0.64
N LEU A 84 -4.12 -31.45 0.79
CA LEU A 84 -4.57 -32.59 1.60
C LEU A 84 -4.12 -33.93 1.03
N SER A 85 -3.88 -34.00 -0.28
CA SER A 85 -3.41 -35.22 -0.91
C SER A 85 -1.91 -35.48 -0.66
N ILE A 86 -1.09 -34.46 -0.36
CA ILE A 86 0.37 -34.58 -0.21
C ILE A 86 0.84 -35.78 0.65
N PRO A 87 0.25 -36.07 1.83
CA PRO A 87 0.68 -37.22 2.65
C PRO A 87 0.53 -38.58 1.94
N ILE A 88 -0.47 -38.71 1.06
CA ILE A 88 -0.70 -39.93 0.27
C ILE A 88 0.43 -40.09 -0.77
N TRP A 89 0.91 -39.00 -1.33
CA TRP A 89 1.90 -39.00 -2.42
C TRP A 89 3.27 -39.47 -1.94
N ILE A 90 3.57 -39.28 -0.65
CA ILE A 90 4.79 -39.80 -0.01
C ILE A 90 4.84 -41.33 -0.08
N LEU A 91 3.69 -42.00 -0.12
CA LEU A 91 3.57 -43.46 -0.20
C LEU A 91 3.56 -43.99 -1.65
N MET A 92 3.52 -43.11 -2.65
CA MET A 92 3.39 -43.50 -4.05
C MET A 92 4.75 -43.57 -4.77
N PRO A 93 4.86 -44.39 -5.83
CA PRO A 93 6.04 -44.37 -6.70
C PRO A 93 6.29 -42.98 -7.31
N VAL A 94 7.56 -42.59 -7.42
CA VAL A 94 7.97 -41.25 -7.88
C VAL A 94 7.36 -40.85 -9.24
N TRP A 95 7.20 -41.79 -10.16
CA TRP A 95 6.59 -41.53 -11.47
C TRP A 95 5.10 -41.16 -11.37
N ALA A 96 4.36 -41.77 -10.43
CA ALA A 96 2.95 -41.48 -10.22
C ALA A 96 2.77 -40.10 -9.58
N VAL A 97 3.64 -39.78 -8.61
CA VAL A 97 3.76 -38.44 -8.01
C VAL A 97 4.07 -37.41 -9.11
N PHE A 98 5.06 -37.66 -9.96
CA PHE A 98 5.41 -36.73 -11.03
C PHE A 98 4.26 -36.50 -12.02
N ALA A 99 3.60 -37.57 -12.46
CA ALA A 99 2.47 -37.49 -13.39
C ALA A 99 1.28 -36.74 -12.79
N GLY A 100 0.89 -37.09 -11.55
CA GLY A 100 -0.18 -36.41 -10.84
C GLY A 100 0.12 -34.93 -10.62
N PHE A 101 1.36 -34.60 -10.22
CA PHE A 101 1.77 -33.22 -9.94
C PHE A 101 1.69 -32.39 -11.21
N THR A 102 2.19 -32.94 -12.31
CA THR A 102 2.16 -32.30 -13.62
C THR A 102 0.73 -32.06 -14.09
N ALA A 103 -0.16 -33.05 -13.93
CA ALA A 103 -1.57 -32.90 -14.28
C ALA A 103 -2.25 -31.80 -13.46
N PHE A 104 -2.05 -31.80 -12.13
CA PHE A 104 -2.54 -30.74 -11.25
C PHE A 104 -1.99 -29.38 -11.65
N TRP A 105 -0.67 -29.28 -11.85
CA TRP A 105 0.00 -28.04 -12.18
C TRP A 105 -0.51 -27.46 -13.51
N LEU A 106 -0.66 -28.28 -14.54
CA LEU A 106 -1.23 -27.87 -15.83
C LEU A 106 -2.67 -27.37 -15.69
N PHE A 107 -3.48 -28.06 -14.90
CA PHE A 107 -4.88 -27.69 -14.70
C PHE A 107 -5.02 -26.38 -13.89
N ASN A 108 -4.31 -26.27 -12.76
CA ASN A 108 -4.25 -25.04 -11.98
C ASN A 108 -3.72 -23.87 -12.83
N TYR A 109 -2.64 -24.11 -13.59
CA TYR A 109 -2.06 -23.13 -14.51
C TYR A 109 -3.06 -22.67 -15.58
N SER A 110 -3.87 -23.58 -16.13
CA SER A 110 -4.86 -23.25 -17.15
C SER A 110 -5.94 -22.30 -16.62
N ILE A 111 -6.39 -22.51 -15.38
CA ILE A 111 -7.37 -21.63 -14.72
C ILE A 111 -6.73 -20.28 -14.39
N CYS A 112 -5.51 -20.29 -13.83
CA CYS A 112 -4.75 -19.06 -13.60
C CYS A 112 -4.44 -18.30 -14.90
N TYR A 113 -4.31 -18.99 -16.03
CA TYR A 113 -4.13 -18.36 -17.34
C TYR A 113 -5.40 -17.60 -17.77
N ILE A 114 -6.59 -18.12 -17.48
CA ILE A 114 -7.86 -17.42 -17.74
C ILE A 114 -7.95 -16.14 -16.89
N LEU A 115 -7.54 -16.21 -15.62
CA LEU A 115 -7.56 -15.06 -14.70
C LEU A 115 -6.51 -13.98 -15.06
N ASN A 116 -5.29 -14.39 -15.37
CA ASN A 116 -4.17 -13.46 -15.57
C ASN A 116 -3.95 -13.05 -17.03
N GLY A 117 -4.33 -13.89 -17.98
CA GLY A 117 -4.02 -13.72 -19.39
C GLY A 117 -2.55 -13.97 -19.78
N PRO A 118 -2.18 -13.62 -21.03
CA PRO A 118 -0.87 -13.95 -21.62
C PRO A 118 0.30 -13.35 -20.83
N ARG A 119 1.39 -14.11 -20.65
CA ARG A 119 2.57 -13.70 -19.86
C ARG A 119 3.28 -12.43 -20.35
N SER A 120 3.06 -12.02 -21.59
CA SER A 120 3.58 -10.78 -22.18
C SER A 120 2.92 -9.53 -21.60
N ALA A 121 1.66 -9.61 -21.17
CA ALA A 121 0.95 -8.51 -20.53
C ALA A 121 1.25 -8.51 -19.02
N ARG A 122 2.27 -7.75 -18.62
CA ARG A 122 2.71 -7.57 -17.22
C ARG A 122 2.41 -6.19 -16.66
N THR A 123 2.03 -5.26 -17.53
CA THR A 123 1.71 -3.88 -17.16
C THR A 123 0.39 -3.47 -17.80
N TYR A 124 -0.48 -2.82 -17.04
CA TYR A 124 -1.77 -2.35 -17.49
C TYR A 124 -1.90 -0.87 -17.17
N ARG A 125 -2.21 -0.05 -18.17
CA ARG A 125 -2.47 1.38 -17.97
C ARG A 125 -3.94 1.62 -17.68
N SER A 126 -4.27 2.66 -16.91
CA SER A 126 -5.65 3.17 -16.77
C SER A 126 -6.26 3.48 -18.13
N ALA A 127 -7.57 3.30 -18.28
CA ALA A 127 -8.25 3.72 -19.50
C ALA A 127 -8.26 5.25 -19.62
N CYS A 128 -8.08 5.77 -20.84
CA CYS A 128 -8.02 7.21 -21.10
C CYS A 128 -9.34 7.93 -20.77
N GLU A 129 -10.46 7.20 -20.80
CA GLU A 129 -11.79 7.70 -20.39
C GLU A 129 -11.85 8.11 -18.92
N HIS A 130 -11.00 7.52 -18.06
CA HIS A 130 -11.00 7.77 -16.63
C HIS A 130 -10.00 8.83 -16.19
N ALA A 131 -8.86 8.93 -16.88
CA ALA A 131 -7.90 10.02 -16.74
C ALA A 131 -7.05 10.16 -18.00
N GLN A 132 -7.22 11.27 -18.72
CA GLN A 132 -6.34 11.64 -19.82
C GLN A 132 -5.04 12.23 -19.28
N GLY A 133 -3.93 11.93 -19.94
CA GLY A 133 -2.64 12.53 -19.62
C GLY A 133 -2.66 14.02 -19.94
N ARG A 134 -2.81 14.87 -18.92
CA ARG A 134 -2.70 16.32 -19.07
C ARG A 134 -1.24 16.71 -19.20
N THR A 135 -0.93 17.68 -20.05
CA THR A 135 0.42 18.25 -20.20
C THR A 135 0.98 18.76 -18.87
N GLN A 136 0.11 19.29 -18.00
CA GLN A 136 0.45 19.76 -16.64
C GLN A 136 0.98 18.65 -15.71
N HIS A 137 0.67 17.38 -15.99
CA HIS A 137 1.12 16.23 -15.19
C HIS A 137 2.17 15.39 -15.92
N ALA A 138 2.73 15.88 -17.04
CA ALA A 138 3.68 15.11 -17.86
C ALA A 138 4.97 14.72 -17.11
N LYS A 139 5.29 15.45 -16.04
CA LYS A 139 6.48 15.22 -15.18
C LYS A 139 6.23 14.27 -14.02
N GLU A 140 5.00 13.76 -13.86
CA GLU A 140 4.63 12.81 -12.81
C GLU A 140 4.47 11.40 -13.38
N ARG A 141 4.93 10.39 -12.65
CA ARG A 141 4.74 8.98 -13.00
C ARG A 141 4.06 8.23 -11.88
N TRP A 142 2.91 7.64 -12.17
CA TRP A 142 2.11 6.90 -11.19
C TRP A 142 2.18 5.41 -11.48
N LEU A 143 2.74 4.67 -10.52
CA LEU A 143 2.89 3.22 -10.57
C LEU A 143 2.00 2.60 -9.49
N TYR A 144 1.34 1.49 -9.82
CA TYR A 144 0.53 0.72 -8.88
C TYR A 144 0.98 -0.74 -8.88
N LEU A 145 1.20 -1.31 -7.69
CA LEU A 145 1.53 -2.72 -7.50
C LEU A 145 0.44 -3.39 -6.66
N ASN A 146 -0.25 -4.35 -7.25
CA ASN A 146 -1.37 -5.05 -6.62
C ASN A 146 -0.91 -6.11 -5.60
N GLY A 147 -1.89 -6.68 -4.91
CA GLY A 147 -1.69 -7.78 -3.97
C GLY A 147 -2.05 -9.15 -4.54
N VAL A 148 -2.15 -10.12 -3.64
CA VAL A 148 -2.65 -11.49 -3.91
C VAL A 148 -4.02 -11.48 -4.60
N CYS A 149 -4.38 -12.62 -5.18
CA CYS A 149 -5.69 -12.88 -5.78
C CYS A 149 -6.07 -11.97 -6.93
N THR A 150 -5.17 -11.13 -7.44
CA THR A 150 -5.57 -10.11 -8.43
C THR A 150 -5.33 -10.62 -9.85
N GLY A 151 -6.42 -10.94 -10.55
CA GLY A 151 -6.42 -11.18 -11.99
C GLY A 151 -6.30 -9.89 -12.81
N ARG A 152 -6.22 -10.02 -14.15
CA ARG A 152 -6.12 -8.88 -15.07
C ARG A 152 -7.29 -7.90 -14.93
N HIS A 153 -8.50 -8.44 -14.76
CA HIS A 153 -9.72 -7.64 -14.66
C HIS A 153 -9.68 -6.75 -13.40
N TRP A 154 -9.43 -7.34 -12.23
CA TRP A 154 -9.34 -6.63 -10.97
C TRP A 154 -8.21 -5.60 -10.94
N LEU A 155 -7.04 -5.93 -11.47
CA LEU A 155 -5.95 -4.97 -11.61
C LEU A 155 -6.37 -3.73 -12.43
N LYS A 156 -7.03 -3.96 -13.57
CA LYS A 156 -7.55 -2.86 -14.41
C LYS A 156 -8.57 -2.00 -13.65
N GLY A 157 -9.45 -2.64 -12.88
CA GLY A 157 -10.41 -1.95 -12.00
C GLY A 157 -9.72 -1.07 -10.96
N SER A 158 -8.69 -1.58 -10.27
CA SER A 158 -7.92 -0.83 -9.27
C SER A 158 -7.21 0.37 -9.87
N VAL A 159 -6.55 0.17 -11.02
CA VAL A 159 -5.82 1.22 -11.74
C VAL A 159 -6.78 2.31 -12.25
N ASN A 160 -7.94 1.92 -12.76
CA ASN A 160 -8.98 2.86 -13.18
C ASN A 160 -9.53 3.66 -11.99
N ARG A 161 -9.84 3.00 -10.87
CA ARG A 161 -10.33 3.66 -9.66
C ARG A 161 -9.31 4.66 -9.11
N LEU A 162 -8.03 4.30 -9.06
CA LEU A 162 -6.94 5.20 -8.66
C LEU A 162 -6.82 6.40 -9.60
N ALA A 163 -6.91 6.16 -10.91
CA ALA A 163 -6.83 7.20 -11.91
C ALA A 163 -7.94 8.25 -11.77
N ILE A 164 -9.16 7.82 -11.44
CA ILE A 164 -10.30 8.73 -11.17
C ILE A 164 -10.07 9.52 -9.88
N THR A 165 -9.64 8.86 -8.80
CA THR A 165 -9.43 9.51 -7.49
C THR A 165 -8.41 10.64 -7.57
N PHE A 166 -7.28 10.37 -8.23
CA PHE A 166 -6.17 11.31 -8.26
C PHE A 166 -6.12 12.13 -9.54
N GLY A 167 -6.90 11.80 -10.57
CA GLY A 167 -6.94 12.51 -11.84
C GLY A 167 -5.68 12.33 -12.71
N ARG A 168 -4.94 11.22 -12.54
CA ARG A 168 -3.72 10.91 -13.29
C ARG A 168 -3.78 9.54 -13.96
N PRO A 169 -3.11 9.36 -15.10
CA PRO A 169 -2.94 8.03 -15.67
C PRO A 169 -2.05 7.18 -14.77
N VAL A 170 -2.53 6.01 -14.36
CA VAL A 170 -1.82 5.07 -13.49
C VAL A 170 -1.37 3.85 -14.29
N MET A 171 -0.14 3.40 -14.06
CA MET A 171 0.38 2.15 -14.60
C MET A 171 0.38 1.08 -13.51
N GLY A 172 -0.51 0.09 -13.65
CA GLY A 172 -0.48 -1.13 -12.84
C GLY A 172 0.60 -2.09 -13.31
N ILE A 173 1.42 -2.56 -12.37
CA ILE A 173 2.36 -3.66 -12.55
C ILE A 173 1.69 -4.89 -11.95
N HIS A 174 1.56 -5.94 -12.76
CA HIS A 174 0.71 -7.08 -12.43
C HIS A 174 1.48 -8.13 -11.62
N ASN A 175 1.28 -8.15 -10.31
CA ASN A 175 1.57 -9.32 -9.50
C ASN A 175 0.49 -10.38 -9.77
N ARG A 176 0.88 -11.49 -10.41
CA ARG A 176 -0.07 -12.48 -10.92
C ARG A 176 -0.53 -13.43 -9.83
N THR A 177 -1.81 -13.78 -9.86
CA THR A 177 -2.36 -14.76 -8.94
C THR A 177 -2.15 -16.20 -9.42
N ASN A 178 -1.70 -17.06 -8.52
CA ASN A 178 -1.72 -18.51 -8.63
C ASN A 178 -2.92 -19.12 -7.89
N GLY A 179 -3.88 -18.30 -7.47
CA GLY A 179 -5.02 -18.65 -6.62
C GLY A 179 -4.77 -18.33 -5.15
N LEU A 180 -5.83 -18.11 -4.37
CA LEU A 180 -5.74 -17.58 -3.00
C LEU A 180 -4.80 -18.39 -2.10
N ILE A 181 -4.88 -19.72 -2.13
CA ILE A 181 -4.09 -20.55 -1.21
C ILE A 181 -2.60 -20.47 -1.56
N PHE A 182 -2.25 -20.61 -2.84
CA PHE A 182 -0.86 -20.52 -3.28
C PHE A 182 -0.30 -19.11 -3.16
N ASP A 183 -1.10 -18.08 -3.40
CA ASP A 183 -0.70 -16.69 -3.20
C ASP A 183 -0.40 -16.38 -1.73
N LEU A 184 -1.20 -16.90 -0.79
CA LEU A 184 -0.94 -16.74 0.64
C LEU A 184 0.34 -17.45 1.07
N ILE A 185 0.58 -18.67 0.56
CA ILE A 185 1.84 -19.41 0.80
C ILE A 185 3.03 -18.63 0.22
N GLU A 186 2.93 -18.18 -1.04
CA GLU A 186 3.95 -17.37 -1.69
C GLU A 186 4.21 -16.09 -0.90
N CYS A 187 3.17 -15.38 -0.45
CA CYS A 187 3.30 -14.16 0.34
C CYS A 187 4.11 -14.38 1.63
N VAL A 188 3.82 -15.44 2.40
CA VAL A 188 4.55 -15.78 3.63
C VAL A 188 6.01 -16.17 3.33
N ILE A 189 6.24 -16.99 2.30
CA ILE A 189 7.60 -17.40 1.89
C ILE A 189 8.38 -16.17 1.40
N GLN A 190 7.79 -15.34 0.54
CA GLN A 190 8.43 -14.15 0.00
C GLN A 190 8.84 -13.18 1.10
N ARG A 191 7.95 -12.96 2.08
CA ARG A 191 8.23 -12.12 3.25
C ARG A 191 9.34 -12.68 4.14
N SER A 192 9.43 -14.01 4.28
CA SER A 192 10.40 -14.68 5.14
C SER A 192 11.78 -14.85 4.50
N PHE A 193 11.83 -15.09 3.19
CA PHE A 193 13.05 -15.44 2.45
C PHE A 193 13.59 -14.31 1.55
N ASP A 194 12.87 -13.19 1.42
CA ASP A 194 13.32 -12.00 0.66
C ASP A 194 13.75 -12.31 -0.79
N TYR A 195 13.02 -13.20 -1.46
CA TYR A 195 13.32 -13.56 -2.84
C TYR A 195 12.60 -12.64 -3.83
N ALA A 196 13.33 -12.22 -4.86
CA ALA A 196 12.76 -11.39 -5.92
C ALA A 196 11.98 -12.26 -6.91
N THR A 197 10.65 -12.12 -6.92
CA THR A 197 9.78 -12.69 -7.95
C THR A 197 10.00 -12.00 -9.31
N THR A 198 9.38 -12.54 -10.36
CA THR A 198 9.40 -11.90 -11.68
C THR A 198 8.78 -10.52 -11.65
N ASP A 199 7.72 -10.34 -10.88
CA ASP A 199 6.97 -9.08 -10.82
C ASP A 199 7.78 -8.01 -10.07
N ILE A 200 8.51 -8.35 -9.00
CA ILE A 200 9.52 -7.48 -8.37
C ILE A 200 10.58 -7.03 -9.39
N ARG A 201 11.13 -7.96 -10.18
CA ARG A 201 12.19 -7.60 -11.17
C ARG A 201 11.68 -6.64 -12.23
N ILE A 202 10.45 -6.83 -12.70
CA ILE A 202 9.82 -5.95 -13.69
C ILE A 202 9.52 -4.59 -13.06
N ALA A 203 8.91 -4.59 -11.87
CA ALA A 203 8.58 -3.38 -11.12
C ALA A 203 9.83 -2.54 -10.82
N TYR A 204 10.90 -3.18 -10.33
CA TYR A 204 12.18 -2.54 -10.04
C TYR A 204 12.78 -1.89 -11.28
N ARG A 205 12.77 -2.61 -12.42
CA ARG A 205 13.28 -2.07 -13.70
C ARG A 205 12.49 -0.86 -14.18
N ILE A 206 11.15 -0.90 -14.09
CA ILE A 206 10.29 0.23 -14.49
C ILE A 206 10.53 1.42 -13.55
N LEU A 207 10.51 1.18 -12.24
CA LEU A 207 10.71 2.21 -11.23
C LEU A 207 12.08 2.87 -11.37
N LYS A 208 13.15 2.07 -11.46
CA LYS A 208 14.50 2.58 -11.72
C LYS A 208 14.56 3.39 -13.02
N GLY A 209 13.98 2.88 -14.11
CA GLY A 209 13.91 3.60 -15.39
C GLY A 209 13.21 4.96 -15.29
N ASP A 210 12.07 5.01 -14.59
CA ASP A 210 11.31 6.25 -14.39
C ASP A 210 12.05 7.24 -13.46
N LEU A 211 12.83 6.78 -12.49
CA LEU A 211 13.65 7.64 -11.61
C LEU A 211 14.82 8.30 -12.36
N TYR A 212 15.50 7.55 -13.24
CA TYR A 212 16.59 8.06 -14.07
C TYR A 212 16.12 8.95 -15.23
N ASN A 213 14.82 8.94 -15.55
CA ASN A 213 14.29 9.80 -16.58
C ASN A 213 14.33 11.28 -16.15
N THR A 214 15.02 12.11 -16.93
CA THR A 214 15.19 13.54 -16.65
C THR A 214 13.91 14.35 -16.88
N SER A 215 12.96 13.84 -17.69
CA SER A 215 11.66 14.50 -17.87
C SER A 215 10.69 14.29 -16.70
N VAL A 216 11.03 13.36 -15.79
CA VAL A 216 10.21 13.00 -14.63
C VAL A 216 10.82 13.63 -13.38
N GLU A 217 10.02 14.44 -12.71
CA GLU A 217 10.39 15.10 -11.45
C GLU A 217 9.87 14.31 -10.24
N ARG A 218 8.75 13.59 -10.38
CA ARG A 218 8.13 12.84 -9.29
C ARG A 218 7.63 11.46 -9.74
N VAL A 219 7.96 10.44 -8.96
CA VAL A 219 7.48 9.07 -9.16
C VAL A 219 6.66 8.66 -7.93
N ILE A 220 5.38 8.40 -8.14
CA ILE A 220 4.42 8.00 -7.13
C ILE A 220 4.24 6.48 -7.23
N LEU A 221 4.68 5.75 -6.20
CA LEU A 221 4.51 4.31 -6.08
C LEU A 221 3.38 3.99 -5.10
N ILE A 222 2.30 3.40 -5.60
CA ILE A 222 1.18 2.92 -4.80
C ILE A 222 1.23 1.40 -4.70
N CYS A 223 1.12 0.84 -3.50
CA CYS A 223 1.16 -0.60 -3.28
C CYS A 223 -0.01 -1.07 -2.44
N HIS A 224 -0.51 -2.28 -2.71
CA HIS A 224 -1.60 -2.89 -1.96
C HIS A 224 -1.25 -4.29 -1.48
N SER A 225 -1.55 -4.61 -0.22
CA SER A 225 -1.38 -5.97 0.34
C SER A 225 0.04 -6.51 0.14
N GLN A 226 0.22 -7.66 -0.51
CA GLN A 226 1.52 -8.25 -0.86
C GLN A 226 2.41 -7.31 -1.69
N GLY A 227 1.85 -6.42 -2.51
CA GLY A 227 2.63 -5.41 -3.22
C GLY A 227 3.46 -4.53 -2.29
N GLY A 228 3.08 -4.42 -1.01
CA GLY A 228 3.88 -3.76 0.01
C GLY A 228 5.16 -4.52 0.41
N ILE A 229 5.14 -5.86 0.42
CA ILE A 229 6.34 -6.71 0.57
C ILE A 229 7.26 -6.48 -0.63
N GLU A 230 6.71 -6.57 -1.84
CA GLU A 230 7.50 -6.32 -3.06
C GLU A 230 8.14 -4.92 -3.05
N ALA A 231 7.40 -3.91 -2.60
CA ALA A 231 7.91 -2.56 -2.48
C ALA A 231 9.02 -2.41 -1.44
N SER A 232 8.93 -3.06 -0.28
CA SER A 232 10.00 -2.98 0.74
C SER A 232 11.31 -3.55 0.19
N ILE A 233 11.23 -4.71 -0.49
CA ILE A 233 12.38 -5.37 -1.14
C ILE A 233 12.96 -4.47 -2.25
N MET A 234 12.11 -3.87 -3.08
CA MET A 234 12.57 -2.95 -4.12
C MET A 234 13.25 -1.73 -3.52
N ILE A 235 12.67 -1.11 -2.50
CA ILE A 235 13.19 0.10 -1.87
C ILE A 235 14.53 -0.16 -1.20
N ASP A 236 14.70 -1.29 -0.51
CA ASP A 236 15.98 -1.68 0.07
C ASP A 236 17.09 -1.76 -0.99
N ARG A 237 16.77 -2.32 -2.17
CA ARG A 237 17.70 -2.35 -3.31
C ARG A 237 17.94 -0.97 -3.91
N LEU A 238 16.91 -0.14 -4.06
CA LEU A 238 17.05 1.22 -4.60
C LEU A 238 17.94 2.08 -3.70
N LEU A 239 17.75 2.00 -2.37
CA LEU A 239 18.55 2.72 -1.37
C LEU A 239 20.02 2.30 -1.39
N ALA A 240 20.32 1.05 -1.75
CA ALA A 240 21.68 0.54 -1.85
C ALA A 240 22.37 0.89 -3.18
N GLU A 241 21.63 1.03 -4.28
CA GLU A 241 22.20 1.07 -5.64
C GLU A 241 22.11 2.45 -6.31
N ILE A 242 21.10 3.27 -5.98
CA ILE A 242 20.80 4.49 -6.73
C ILE A 242 21.24 5.76 -5.97
N PRO A 243 21.74 6.79 -6.69
CA PRO A 243 22.00 8.12 -6.12
C PRO A 243 20.80 8.72 -5.36
N GLN A 244 21.08 9.39 -4.26
CA GLN A 244 20.06 9.91 -3.33
C GLN A 244 19.18 11.01 -3.94
N ASP A 245 19.71 11.80 -4.87
CA ASP A 245 18.96 12.81 -5.62
C ASP A 245 17.85 12.19 -6.48
N LEU A 246 18.06 10.98 -7.01
CA LEU A 246 17.04 10.25 -7.76
C LEU A 246 16.02 9.62 -6.80
N VAL A 247 16.47 9.00 -5.70
CA VAL A 247 15.57 8.43 -4.68
C VAL A 247 14.64 9.50 -4.09
N ARG A 248 15.09 10.75 -4.01
CA ARG A 248 14.27 11.88 -3.56
C ARG A 248 13.06 12.18 -4.44
N LYS A 249 13.05 11.76 -5.71
CA LYS A 249 11.87 11.89 -6.59
C LYS A 249 10.73 10.93 -6.21
N LEU A 250 11.02 9.91 -5.39
CA LEU A 250 10.09 8.84 -5.05
C LEU A 250 9.16 9.25 -3.90
N GLU A 251 7.87 9.02 -4.09
CA GLU A 251 6.85 9.03 -3.03
C GLU A 251 6.18 7.67 -2.95
N VAL A 252 5.99 7.14 -1.75
CA VAL A 252 5.47 5.78 -1.55
C VAL A 252 4.21 5.79 -0.70
N TYR A 253 3.15 5.15 -1.21
CA TYR A 253 1.86 5.07 -0.56
C TYR A 253 1.37 3.63 -0.54
N THR A 254 1.22 3.04 0.64
CA THR A 254 0.80 1.64 0.75
C THR A 254 -0.57 1.52 1.40
N PHE A 255 -1.37 0.56 0.95
CA PHE A 255 -2.69 0.22 1.48
C PHE A 255 -2.67 -1.23 1.96
N GLY A 256 -2.94 -1.47 3.24
CA GLY A 256 -2.92 -2.82 3.83
C GLY A 256 -1.57 -3.51 3.70
N ASN A 257 -0.47 -2.81 4.00
CA ASN A 257 0.88 -3.29 3.70
C ASN A 257 1.24 -4.58 4.47
N ALA A 258 1.51 -5.66 3.73
CA ALA A 258 1.86 -6.98 4.27
C ALA A 258 3.34 -7.12 4.69
N ALA A 259 4.19 -6.13 4.37
CA ALA A 259 5.62 -6.16 4.68
C ALA A 259 5.88 -6.25 6.18
N ASN A 260 7.01 -6.87 6.54
CA ASN A 260 7.51 -6.94 7.92
C ASN A 260 8.51 -5.81 8.26
N HIS A 261 9.00 -5.10 7.24
CA HIS A 261 9.87 -3.95 7.38
C HIS A 261 9.58 -2.93 6.27
N PHE A 262 10.01 -1.70 6.50
CA PHE A 262 10.05 -0.63 5.50
C PHE A 262 11.18 0.33 5.87
N ASN A 263 12.29 0.28 5.14
CA ASN A 263 13.46 1.10 5.47
C ASN A 263 13.41 2.46 4.79
N ASN A 264 13.87 3.46 5.52
CA ASN A 264 14.08 4.83 5.03
C ASN A 264 15.09 5.53 5.94
N PRO A 265 16.40 5.35 5.69
CA PRO A 265 17.43 5.97 6.52
C PRO A 265 17.43 7.49 6.35
N HIS A 266 18.00 8.19 7.34
CA HIS A 266 18.26 9.62 7.19
C HIS A 266 19.39 9.85 6.20
N LEU A 267 19.26 10.88 5.37
CA LEU A 267 20.24 11.34 4.38
C LEU A 267 21.59 11.66 5.02
N ARG A 268 21.56 12.20 6.25
CA ARG A 268 22.74 12.58 7.01
C ARG A 268 22.60 12.22 8.47
N ARG A 269 23.73 11.90 9.10
CA ARG A 269 23.82 11.61 10.54
C ARG A 269 23.34 12.78 11.41
N GLU A 270 23.48 14.01 10.94
CA GLU A 270 23.03 15.21 11.65
C GLU A 270 21.51 15.25 11.80
N TYR A 271 20.77 14.96 10.73
CA TYR A 271 19.31 14.88 10.78
C TYR A 271 18.84 13.78 11.73
N GLN A 272 19.53 12.63 11.75
CA GLN A 272 19.22 11.55 12.69
C GLN A 272 19.48 11.97 14.14
N ARG A 273 20.62 12.62 14.43
CA ARG A 273 20.93 13.13 15.77
C ARG A 273 19.91 14.18 16.23
N ALA A 274 19.52 15.09 15.33
CA ALA A 274 18.52 16.10 15.63
C ALA A 274 17.14 15.48 15.91
N ALA A 275 16.71 14.50 15.12
CA ALA A 275 15.45 13.79 15.32
C ALA A 275 15.44 13.01 16.65
N LEU A 276 16.54 12.35 17.01
CA LEU A 276 16.68 11.65 18.30
C LEU A 276 16.75 12.61 19.50
N ALA A 277 17.40 13.77 19.35
CA ALA A 277 17.54 14.76 20.42
C ALA A 277 16.24 15.53 20.69
N LYS A 278 15.42 15.76 19.65
CA LYS A 278 14.15 16.49 19.75
C LYS A 278 13.02 15.74 19.03
N PRO A 279 12.57 14.59 19.56
CA PRO A 279 11.51 13.81 18.92
C PRO A 279 10.22 14.63 18.78
N ALA A 280 9.84 15.46 19.78
CA ALA A 280 8.58 16.22 19.78
C ALA A 280 8.51 17.44 18.83
N SER A 281 9.61 17.80 18.16
CA SER A 281 9.63 18.87 17.17
C SER A 281 9.62 18.26 15.76
N PRO A 282 8.77 18.74 14.82
CA PRO A 282 8.96 18.38 13.42
C PRO A 282 10.41 18.72 13.07
N ALA A 283 11.12 17.80 12.42
CA ALA A 283 12.55 17.92 12.12
C ALA A 283 12.84 19.32 11.57
N ALA A 284 13.29 20.22 12.45
CA ALA A 284 13.61 21.58 12.08
C ALA A 284 14.90 21.47 11.27
N GLY A 285 14.78 21.65 9.97
CA GLY A 285 15.93 21.95 9.14
C GLY A 285 16.74 23.05 9.83
N SER A 286 18.03 22.80 9.99
CA SER A 286 18.97 23.85 10.39
C SER A 286 18.84 25.01 9.40
N ASN A 287 18.52 26.21 9.89
CA ASN A 287 18.53 27.45 9.11
C ASN A 287 19.96 27.93 8.83
N ASN A 288 20.89 27.04 8.45
CA ASN A 288 22.22 27.44 8.02
C ASN A 288 22.18 27.72 6.51
N PRO A 289 22.38 28.98 6.06
CA PRO A 289 22.25 29.38 4.66
C PRO A 289 23.42 28.96 3.76
N ALA A 290 24.28 28.04 4.20
CA ALA A 290 25.53 27.67 3.52
C ALA A 290 25.48 26.32 2.77
N ASP A 291 24.34 25.62 2.75
CA ASP A 291 24.23 24.33 2.06
C ASP A 291 23.16 24.38 0.94
N PRO A 292 23.55 24.24 -0.34
CA PRO A 292 22.63 24.35 -1.48
C PRO A 292 21.54 23.25 -1.56
N LEU A 293 21.45 22.34 -0.57
CA LEU A 293 20.42 21.31 -0.46
C LEU A 293 19.34 21.58 0.61
N THR A 294 19.33 22.76 1.25
CA THR A 294 18.34 23.14 2.27
C THR A 294 17.08 23.77 1.64
N ASN A 295 16.16 22.94 1.13
CA ASN A 295 14.75 23.32 1.00
C ASN A 295 13.96 22.76 2.19
N GLN A 296 13.17 23.64 2.81
CA GLN A 296 12.76 23.66 4.23
C GLN A 296 11.71 22.63 4.70
N GLU A 297 11.40 21.55 3.97
CA GLU A 297 10.36 20.58 4.40
C GLU A 297 10.80 19.11 4.44
N MET A 298 12.08 18.84 4.20
CA MET A 298 12.57 17.47 4.15
C MET A 298 12.80 16.95 5.57
N ASN A 299 12.11 15.87 5.97
CA ASN A 299 12.28 15.14 7.24
C ASN A 299 13.70 14.53 7.43
N GLY A 300 14.68 14.98 6.65
CA GLY A 300 16.05 14.47 6.60
C GLY A 300 16.14 13.02 6.17
N LYS A 301 15.05 12.41 5.66
CA LYS A 301 14.95 11.02 5.20
C LYS A 301 15.31 10.91 3.71
N SER A 302 15.73 9.71 3.30
CA SER A 302 16.15 9.41 1.92
C SER A 302 14.98 9.52 0.94
N ILE A 303 13.87 8.88 1.29
CA ILE A 303 12.58 9.02 0.60
C ILE A 303 11.77 10.09 1.35
N PRO A 304 11.38 11.21 0.71
CA PRO A 304 10.72 12.31 1.41
C PRO A 304 9.34 11.94 1.99
N HIS A 305 8.58 11.12 1.27
CA HIS A 305 7.20 10.82 1.62
C HIS A 305 6.91 9.32 1.55
N ILE A 306 6.61 8.75 2.72
CA ILE A 306 6.11 7.40 2.88
C ILE A 306 4.86 7.46 3.75
N GLU A 307 3.73 6.96 3.24
CA GLU A 307 2.48 6.83 3.99
C GLU A 307 1.92 5.41 3.88
N HIS A 308 1.46 4.89 5.02
CA HIS A 308 0.82 3.61 5.15
C HIS A 308 -0.62 3.80 5.61
N HIS A 309 -1.56 3.24 4.87
CA HIS A 309 -2.99 3.28 5.16
C HIS A 309 -3.42 1.88 5.56
N ALA A 310 -4.02 1.72 6.73
CA ALA A 310 -4.35 0.43 7.32
C ALA A 310 -5.79 0.42 7.84
N HIS A 311 -6.47 -0.71 7.67
CA HIS A 311 -7.76 -0.98 8.32
C HIS A 311 -7.53 -1.80 9.59
N THR A 312 -8.16 -1.41 10.70
CA THR A 312 -7.94 -2.08 12.00
C THR A 312 -8.43 -3.52 12.04
N PHE A 313 -9.47 -3.87 11.28
CA PHE A 313 -10.14 -5.18 11.37
C PHE A 313 -9.87 -6.09 10.17
N GLU A 314 -8.84 -5.81 9.36
CA GLU A 314 -8.39 -6.73 8.31
C GLU A 314 -7.19 -7.58 8.74
N ILE A 315 -7.09 -8.77 8.15
CA ILE A 315 -6.03 -9.72 8.48
C ILE A 315 -4.65 -9.24 8.03
N VAL A 316 -4.50 -8.66 6.84
CA VAL A 316 -3.18 -8.33 6.27
C VAL A 316 -2.54 -7.15 6.98
N SER A 317 -3.26 -6.06 7.24
CA SER A 317 -2.75 -4.98 8.09
C SER A 317 -2.33 -5.51 9.46
N ARG A 318 -3.07 -6.45 10.04
CA ARG A 318 -2.75 -7.05 11.34
C ARG A 318 -1.50 -7.92 11.32
N ILE A 319 -1.28 -8.75 10.30
CA ILE A 319 -0.06 -9.56 10.20
C ILE A 319 1.12 -8.79 9.60
N GLY A 320 0.89 -7.58 9.09
CA GLY A 320 1.88 -6.71 8.45
C GLY A 320 2.06 -5.41 9.24
N ILE A 321 1.72 -4.28 8.60
CA ILE A 321 1.94 -2.92 9.13
C ILE A 321 1.57 -2.75 10.60
N LEU A 322 0.39 -3.16 11.06
CA LEU A 322 -0.06 -2.91 12.44
C LEU A 322 0.68 -3.77 13.46
N HIS A 323 1.14 -4.97 13.10
CA HIS A 323 1.98 -5.76 13.99
C HIS A 323 3.38 -5.16 14.06
N PHE A 324 4.07 -5.06 12.93
CA PHE A 324 5.47 -4.65 12.91
C PHE A 324 5.69 -3.18 13.26
N ALA A 325 4.72 -2.30 13.04
CA ALA A 325 4.81 -0.94 13.55
C ALA A 325 4.59 -0.86 15.06
N LYS A 326 3.76 -1.72 15.65
CA LYS A 326 3.37 -1.61 17.07
C LYS A 326 4.22 -2.46 18.03
N ILE A 327 5.00 -3.44 17.53
CA ILE A 327 5.93 -4.23 18.35
C ILE A 327 6.88 -3.26 19.08
N GLN A 328 6.74 -3.14 20.39
CA GLN A 328 7.67 -2.40 21.23
C GLN A 328 8.94 -3.24 21.40
N ASN A 329 10.11 -2.60 21.29
CA ASN A 329 11.39 -3.30 21.29
C ASN A 329 11.55 -4.21 22.51
N ASP A 330 11.89 -5.47 22.26
CA ASP A 330 12.71 -6.21 23.21
C ASP A 330 14.17 -5.82 22.97
N ASP A 331 15.05 -5.95 23.96
CA ASP A 331 16.39 -5.33 23.95
C ASP A 331 17.30 -5.77 22.76
N ASN A 332 16.87 -6.77 21.97
CA ASN A 332 17.55 -7.27 20.77
C ASN A 332 16.75 -7.19 19.45
N PHE A 333 15.48 -6.73 19.44
CA PHE A 333 14.64 -6.74 18.23
C PHE A 333 13.80 -5.47 18.08
N ALA A 334 13.94 -4.76 16.94
CA ALA A 334 13.17 -3.54 16.65
C ALA A 334 12.79 -3.47 15.16
N ALA A 335 11.58 -3.91 14.81
CA ALA A 335 11.09 -3.85 13.43
C ALA A 335 11.12 -2.41 12.90
N ARG A 336 11.89 -2.18 11.84
CA ARG A 336 12.01 -0.86 11.18
C ARG A 336 10.87 -0.70 10.20
N TYR A 337 9.89 0.11 10.59
CA TYR A 337 8.74 0.46 9.77
C TYR A 337 8.64 1.98 9.64
N MET A 338 9.38 2.51 8.67
CA MET A 338 9.51 3.96 8.42
C MET A 338 8.36 4.45 7.53
N GLY A 339 7.77 5.59 7.90
CA GLY A 339 6.62 6.16 7.22
C GLY A 339 5.48 6.51 8.18
N ARG A 340 4.62 7.44 7.76
CA ARG A 340 3.44 7.85 8.53
C ARG A 340 2.35 6.80 8.37
N ILE A 341 1.66 6.43 9.44
CA ILE A 341 0.64 5.39 9.45
C ILE A 341 -0.70 6.01 9.80
N PHE A 342 -1.68 5.79 8.93
CA PHE A 342 -3.08 6.15 9.09
C PHE A 342 -3.89 4.86 9.28
N GLU A 343 -4.26 4.56 10.51
CA GLU A 343 -5.12 3.43 10.85
C GLU A 343 -6.57 3.91 10.95
N VAL A 344 -7.47 3.27 10.21
CA VAL A 344 -8.91 3.51 10.26
C VAL A 344 -9.60 2.27 10.80
N GLU A 345 -10.52 2.47 11.74
CA GLU A 345 -11.46 1.40 12.14
C GLU A 345 -12.42 1.09 10.99
N ALA A 346 -12.03 0.12 10.19
CA ALA A 346 -12.80 -0.42 9.08
C ALA A 346 -12.42 -1.90 8.86
N THR A 347 -13.25 -2.57 8.06
CA THR A 347 -13.02 -3.92 7.54
C THR A 347 -12.73 -3.83 6.03
N GLY A 348 -12.32 -4.93 5.42
CA GLY A 348 -12.21 -5.03 3.96
C GLY A 348 -10.78 -4.86 3.51
N HIS A 349 -10.34 -5.82 2.70
CA HIS A 349 -8.94 -5.97 2.33
C HIS A 349 -8.70 -6.42 0.89
N MET A 350 -9.64 -7.10 0.23
CA MET A 350 -9.27 -7.90 -0.94
C MET A 350 -8.68 -7.04 -2.08
N PHE A 351 -9.15 -5.80 -2.32
CA PHE A 351 -8.50 -4.83 -3.20
C PHE A 351 -8.41 -3.40 -2.61
N VAL A 352 -7.58 -2.57 -3.25
CA VAL A 352 -7.33 -1.17 -2.84
C VAL A 352 -8.60 -0.31 -2.85
N GLN A 353 -9.62 -0.71 -3.61
CA GLN A 353 -10.87 0.01 -3.74
C GLN A 353 -11.58 0.20 -2.39
N HIS A 354 -11.53 -0.76 -1.46
CA HIS A 354 -12.10 -0.59 -0.11
C HIS A 354 -11.45 0.54 0.70
N TYR A 355 -10.13 0.71 0.55
CA TYR A 355 -9.43 1.83 1.14
C TYR A 355 -9.83 3.15 0.51
N LEU A 356 -9.93 3.18 -0.81
CA LEU A 356 -10.34 4.37 -1.54
C LEU A 356 -11.79 4.75 -1.20
N ASP A 357 -12.69 3.80 -1.04
CA ASP A 357 -14.09 4.09 -0.68
C ASP A 357 -14.22 4.63 0.75
N THR A 358 -13.37 4.19 1.66
CA THR A 358 -13.40 4.63 3.07
C THR A 358 -12.64 5.94 3.28
N MET A 359 -11.46 6.09 2.68
CA MET A 359 -10.54 7.20 2.93
C MET A 359 -10.62 8.29 1.86
N PHE A 360 -10.98 7.95 0.62
CA PHE A 360 -11.01 8.83 -0.55
C PHE A 360 -12.30 8.66 -1.41
N PRO A 361 -13.50 8.77 -0.81
CA PRO A 361 -14.75 8.44 -1.50
C PRO A 361 -15.00 9.36 -2.69
N LEU A 362 -15.63 8.83 -3.74
CA LEU A 362 -16.09 9.61 -4.89
C LEU A 362 -17.36 10.40 -4.56
N ASP A 363 -17.54 11.56 -5.19
CA ASP A 363 -18.81 12.31 -5.12
C ASP A 363 -19.96 11.42 -5.63
N PRO A 364 -21.11 11.38 -4.93
CA PRO A 364 -22.29 10.67 -5.42
C PRO A 364 -22.70 11.03 -6.86
N ARG A 365 -22.45 12.25 -7.33
CA ARG A 365 -22.77 12.71 -8.70
C ARG A 365 -21.95 12.00 -9.79
N TRP A 366 -20.82 11.37 -9.43
CA TRP A 366 -20.10 10.50 -10.37
C TRP A 366 -20.90 9.27 -10.80
N ARG A 367 -21.87 8.83 -9.98
CA ARG A 367 -22.59 7.57 -10.17
C ARG A 367 -23.48 7.58 -11.40
N GLU A 368 -24.12 8.71 -11.68
CA GLU A 368 -25.00 8.89 -12.86
C GLU A 368 -24.18 8.82 -14.16
N ARG A 369 -22.95 9.34 -14.15
CA ARG A 369 -22.09 9.43 -15.33
C ARG A 369 -21.41 8.12 -15.73
N LEU A 370 -21.16 7.21 -14.79
CA LEU A 370 -20.65 5.85 -15.09
C LEU A 370 -21.68 5.01 -15.85
N LEU A 371 -22.97 5.25 -15.61
CA LEU A 371 -24.06 4.62 -16.35
C LEU A 371 -24.12 5.13 -17.79
N ASP A 372 -23.83 6.41 -18.04
CA ASP A 372 -23.75 6.96 -19.41
C ASP A 372 -22.56 6.38 -20.20
N ILE A 373 -21.41 6.22 -19.54
CA ILE A 373 -20.21 5.62 -20.17
C ILE A 373 -20.45 4.14 -20.51
N SER A 374 -21.11 3.39 -19.63
CA SER A 374 -21.40 1.96 -19.86
C SER A 374 -22.49 1.73 -20.92
N GLN A 375 -23.38 2.70 -21.14
CA GLN A 375 -24.43 2.65 -22.18
C GLN A 375 -23.99 3.18 -23.55
N GLY A 376 -22.73 3.57 -23.73
CA GLY A 376 -22.17 3.91 -25.04
C GLY A 376 -22.64 5.25 -25.64
N SER A 377 -23.25 6.14 -24.85
CA SER A 377 -23.68 7.48 -25.30
C SER A 377 -22.58 8.55 -25.21
N GLY A 378 -21.37 8.15 -24.80
CA GLY A 378 -20.29 9.05 -24.39
C GLY A 378 -19.76 9.97 -25.49
N LYS A 379 -20.32 11.17 -25.60
CA LYS A 379 -19.50 12.34 -25.95
C LYS A 379 -18.43 12.46 -24.85
N GLY A 380 -17.16 12.32 -25.24
CA GLY A 380 -16.05 12.71 -24.38
C GLY A 380 -16.26 14.15 -23.90
N PRO A 381 -15.76 14.51 -22.71
CA PRO A 381 -15.99 15.85 -22.18
C PRO A 381 -15.30 16.89 -23.07
N ASP A 382 -16.11 17.56 -23.90
CA ASP A 382 -15.75 18.85 -24.50
C ASP A 382 -15.72 19.89 -23.37
N GLY A 383 -14.54 20.47 -23.11
CA GLY A 383 -14.36 21.68 -22.31
C GLY A 383 -14.50 21.49 -20.79
N ASP A 384 -13.38 21.67 -20.06
CA ASP A 384 -13.18 22.11 -18.66
C ASP A 384 -14.09 21.60 -17.52
N THR A 385 -15.06 20.73 -17.79
CA THR A 385 -16.05 20.28 -16.83
C THR A 385 -15.48 19.07 -16.13
N GLN A 386 -14.83 19.38 -15.01
CA GLN A 386 -14.20 18.48 -14.08
C GLN A 386 -14.92 17.12 -13.96
N PRO A 387 -14.22 16.00 -14.17
CA PRO A 387 -14.78 14.66 -14.02
C PRO A 387 -15.12 14.45 -12.54
N GLY A 388 -16.38 14.62 -12.14
CA GLY A 388 -17.08 14.33 -10.86
C GLY A 388 -16.37 14.22 -9.49
N LEU A 389 -15.07 14.45 -9.33
CA LEU A 389 -14.18 14.48 -8.16
C LEU A 389 -14.42 13.57 -6.93
N ALA A 390 -13.33 13.01 -6.38
CA ALA A 390 -13.27 12.53 -5.01
C ALA A 390 -13.70 13.63 -4.01
N VAL A 391 -14.55 13.29 -3.04
CA VAL A 391 -15.07 14.23 -2.03
C VAL A 391 -13.91 14.76 -1.21
N LYS A 392 -13.63 16.05 -1.40
CA LYS A 392 -12.51 16.73 -0.73
C LYS A 392 -12.67 16.60 0.78
N ASP A 393 -13.77 16.99 1.40
CA ASP A 393 -13.93 16.89 2.86
C ASP A 393 -14.77 15.67 3.29
N ALA A 394 -14.33 14.48 2.87
CA ALA A 394 -14.90 13.21 3.30
C ALA A 394 -14.76 12.99 4.83
N GLY A 395 -15.58 12.09 5.39
CA GLY A 395 -15.61 11.79 6.82
C GLY A 395 -14.22 11.47 7.41
N PHE A 396 -13.42 10.62 6.75
CA PHE A 396 -12.03 10.32 7.14
C PHE A 396 -11.17 11.58 7.27
N MET A 397 -11.30 12.49 6.32
CA MET A 397 -10.46 13.69 6.19
C MET A 397 -10.87 14.82 7.13
N LYS A 398 -12.13 14.78 7.60
CA LYS A 398 -12.66 15.64 8.65
C LYS A 398 -12.25 15.20 10.06
N ARG A 399 -11.78 13.96 10.25
CA ARG A 399 -11.37 13.47 11.59
C ARG A 399 -10.20 14.30 12.13
N MET A 400 -10.23 14.58 13.43
CA MET A 400 -9.27 15.41 14.16
C MET A 400 -8.29 14.54 14.92
N VAL A 401 -6.99 14.68 14.63
CA VAL A 401 -5.86 14.04 15.29
C VAL A 401 -5.44 14.92 16.46
N GLU A 402 -5.54 14.43 17.70
CA GLU A 402 -5.11 15.16 18.90
C GLU A 402 -3.60 15.05 19.15
N ARG A 403 -2.86 16.15 19.05
CA ARG A 403 -1.43 16.18 19.33
C ARG A 403 -1.19 16.21 20.83
N GLU A 404 -0.69 15.12 21.39
CA GLU A 404 -0.08 15.11 22.72
C GLU A 404 1.44 15.22 22.57
N GLY A 405 2.03 16.31 23.07
CA GLY A 405 3.47 16.62 22.91
C GLY A 405 4.41 15.76 23.75
N ARG A 406 3.95 14.61 24.28
CA ARG A 406 4.75 13.73 25.14
C ARG A 406 5.11 12.47 24.36
N VAL A 407 6.40 12.25 24.17
CA VAL A 407 6.90 10.88 23.95
C VAL A 407 6.55 10.13 25.24
N ALA A 408 5.71 9.10 25.18
CA ALA A 408 5.44 8.29 26.36
C ALA A 408 6.79 7.83 26.95
N PRO A 409 7.06 8.08 28.24
CA PRO A 409 8.28 7.62 28.88
C PRO A 409 8.29 6.09 28.80
N GLY A 410 9.11 5.55 27.90
CA GLY A 410 9.15 4.12 27.58
C GLY A 410 8.86 3.74 26.11
N ASN A 411 8.56 4.67 25.21
CA ASN A 411 8.45 4.35 23.78
C ASN A 411 9.82 3.99 23.18
N LYS A 412 10.22 2.72 23.31
CA LYS A 412 11.49 2.20 22.81
C LYS A 412 11.62 2.31 21.27
N LEU A 413 10.52 2.46 20.52
CA LEU A 413 10.56 2.53 19.04
C LEU A 413 11.17 3.82 18.48
N GLY A 414 11.40 4.85 19.30
CA GLY A 414 12.00 6.10 18.85
C GLY A 414 11.22 6.72 17.71
N ARG A 415 9.91 6.90 17.89
CA ARG A 415 9.05 7.57 16.90
C ARG A 415 9.30 9.07 16.91
N GLU A 416 9.14 9.71 15.76
CA GLU A 416 8.97 11.16 15.71
C GLU A 416 7.80 11.49 16.64
N GLY A 417 7.89 12.56 17.42
CA GLY A 417 7.08 12.78 18.62
C GLY A 417 5.65 13.17 18.31
N TRP A 418 4.81 12.17 18.04
CA TRP A 418 3.36 12.28 17.85
C TRP A 418 2.71 10.94 18.22
N GLU A 419 2.41 10.63 19.48
CA GLU A 419 1.45 9.53 19.75
C GLU A 419 0.05 10.13 19.82
N VAL A 420 -0.89 9.60 19.01
CA VAL A 420 -2.23 10.17 18.90
C VAL A 420 -3.30 9.09 18.78
N SER A 421 -4.22 9.08 19.74
CA SER A 421 -5.54 8.45 19.65
C SER A 421 -6.62 9.53 19.48
N ILE A 422 -7.72 9.22 18.79
CA ILE A 422 -8.82 10.18 18.53
C ILE A 422 -10.10 9.65 19.16
N THR A 423 -10.86 10.49 19.89
CA THR A 423 -12.28 10.24 20.22
C THR A 423 -13.22 11.09 19.33
N ASP A 424 -14.47 10.62 19.22
CA ASP A 424 -15.48 10.81 18.16
C ASP A 424 -15.97 12.27 17.87
N PRO A 425 -16.87 12.49 16.87
CA PRO A 425 -17.08 13.76 16.16
C PRO A 425 -18.00 14.78 16.84
N GLU A 426 -18.38 14.60 18.11
CA GLU A 426 -19.26 15.56 18.76
C GLU A 426 -18.49 16.81 19.19
N GLY A 427 -18.95 17.94 18.65
CA GLY A 427 -18.22 19.18 18.58
C GLY A 427 -17.79 19.69 19.95
N ILE A 428 -16.48 19.89 20.09
CA ILE A 428 -15.93 20.95 20.93
C ILE A 428 -14.79 21.59 20.14
N GLU A 429 -15.07 22.77 19.58
CA GLU A 429 -14.06 23.71 19.12
C GLU A 429 -13.50 24.39 20.37
N TYR A 430 -12.23 24.15 20.74
CA TYR A 430 -11.47 25.08 21.57
C TYR A 430 -9.98 25.02 21.25
N GLY A 431 -9.35 26.19 21.34
CA GLY A 431 -7.92 26.40 21.31
C GLY A 431 -7.19 25.73 22.47
N LEU A 432 -5.92 26.13 22.63
CA LEU A 432 -4.97 25.63 23.62
C LEU A 432 -5.57 25.53 25.04
N VAL A 433 -6.12 24.37 25.39
CA VAL A 433 -6.40 24.00 26.78
C VAL A 433 -5.52 22.78 27.07
N GLY A 434 -4.52 22.97 27.95
CA GLY A 434 -3.67 21.87 28.44
C GLY A 434 -2.49 21.44 27.54
N GLY A 435 -2.11 22.21 26.51
CA GLY A 435 -0.96 21.88 25.66
C GLY A 435 -1.23 20.83 24.57
N MET A 436 -2.49 20.46 24.36
CA MET A 436 -2.95 19.55 23.31
C MET A 436 -3.32 20.35 22.04
N THR A 437 -2.85 19.94 20.85
CA THR A 437 -3.17 20.62 19.57
C THR A 437 -3.98 19.71 18.66
N ARG A 438 -5.21 20.06 18.30
CA ARG A 438 -5.99 19.23 17.37
C ARG A 438 -5.65 19.57 15.91
N VAL A 439 -5.27 18.58 15.10
CA VAL A 439 -4.89 18.72 13.68
C VAL A 439 -5.76 17.82 12.81
N ARG A 440 -6.33 18.30 11.71
CA ARG A 440 -7.13 17.44 10.82
C ARG A 440 -6.26 16.44 10.06
N VAL A 441 -6.77 15.22 9.83
CA VAL A 441 -6.12 14.21 8.96
C VAL A 441 -5.78 14.81 7.59
N LYS A 442 -6.64 15.70 7.07
CA LYS A 442 -6.39 16.40 5.80
C LYS A 442 -5.11 17.24 5.73
N ASN A 443 -4.60 17.67 6.88
CA ASN A 443 -3.37 18.45 6.96
C ASN A 443 -2.13 17.56 7.10
N LEU A 444 -2.31 16.25 7.32
CA LEU A 444 -1.24 15.29 7.57
C LEU A 444 -0.94 14.41 6.35
N SER A 445 -1.97 13.96 5.62
CA SER A 445 -1.77 13.13 4.43
C SER A 445 -1.38 14.00 3.22
N ARG A 446 -0.21 13.71 2.66
CA ARG A 446 0.25 14.26 1.38
C ARG A 446 -0.49 13.63 0.20
N LEU A 447 -0.83 12.34 0.28
CA LEU A 447 -1.59 11.68 -0.81
C LEU A 447 -2.89 12.40 -1.13
N ARG A 448 -3.53 12.94 -0.09
CA ARG A 448 -4.73 13.77 -0.23
C ARG A 448 -4.53 14.99 -1.13
N LEU A 449 -3.35 15.63 -1.09
CA LEU A 449 -3.09 16.83 -1.88
C LEU A 449 -3.15 16.54 -3.38
N TYR A 450 -3.02 15.27 -3.77
CA TYR A 450 -3.22 14.80 -5.13
C TYR A 450 -4.67 14.55 -5.52
N LEU A 451 -5.65 14.67 -4.60
CA LEU A 451 -7.04 14.42 -4.97
C LEU A 451 -7.45 15.34 -6.12
N ASN A 452 -8.15 14.75 -7.09
CA ASN A 452 -8.79 15.50 -8.17
C ASN A 452 -7.85 16.23 -9.12
N GLY A 453 -6.67 15.68 -9.38
CA GLY A 453 -5.70 16.29 -10.30
C GLY A 453 -4.91 17.45 -9.69
N ARG A 454 -5.04 17.71 -8.38
CA ARG A 454 -4.30 18.78 -7.71
C ARG A 454 -2.84 18.40 -7.52
N ILE A 455 -1.94 19.36 -7.67
CA ILE A 455 -0.50 19.16 -7.45
C ILE A 455 -0.18 19.71 -6.05
N PRO A 456 0.49 18.95 -5.17
CA PRO A 456 0.96 19.50 -3.90
C PRO A 456 1.92 20.67 -4.17
N GLU A 457 1.67 21.80 -3.54
CA GLU A 457 2.67 22.88 -3.51
C GLU A 457 3.87 22.39 -2.70
N GLU A 458 5.05 22.39 -3.31
CA GLU A 458 6.29 22.30 -2.54
C GLU A 458 6.43 23.66 -1.85
N ARG A 459 6.32 23.72 -0.52
CA ARG A 459 6.61 24.99 0.17
C ARG A 459 8.07 25.31 -0.12
N ARG A 460 8.27 26.40 -0.88
CA ARG A 460 9.58 26.96 -1.18
C ARG A 460 10.25 27.46 0.08
#